data_AF-A0AAF1A2U1-F1
#
_entry.id   AF-A0AAF1A2U1-F1
#
_cell.length_a   1.000
_cell.length_b   1.000
_cell.length_c   1.000
_cell.angle_alpha   90.00
_cell.angle_beta   90.00
_cell.angle_gamma   90.00
#
_symmetry.space_group_name_H-M   'P 1'
#
loop_
_entity.id
_entity.type
_entity.pdbx_description
1 polymer ?
#
loop_
_entity_poly.entity_id
_entity_poly.type
_entity_poly.pdbx_seq_one_letter_code
_entity_poly.pdbx_strand_id
1 'polypeptide(L)'
;INIKGSSYWNIASVGQLIWQIIENKELLWVQWVHGIYIKVDASIWTHKAPLDCRWYWKRINAIKVQMQGWYTQDIYKLTQSNIYYITKSYLAIIGRKPQIRNVGLIWTSLALPNHRFMVSLVVQGRLLTQERKLKLIIQVDNTDCCLCDEKAIETNVHLFDKCKWTSII
;
A
#
# COMPACT_ATOMS: atom_id res chain seq x y z
N ILE A 1 5.91 -1.27 8.33
CA ILE A 1 5.73 0.18 8.03
C ILE A 1 6.48 0.51 6.74
N ASN A 2 5.87 1.38 5.93
CA ASN A 2 6.38 2.18 4.81
C ASN A 2 6.72 1.63 3.42
N ILE A 3 6.08 0.54 2.99
CA ILE A 3 5.60 0.49 1.60
C ILE A 3 4.10 0.32 1.72
N LYS A 4 3.36 1.44 1.68
CA LYS A 4 1.91 1.38 1.50
C LYS A 4 1.67 0.47 0.31
N GLY A 5 0.81 -0.54 0.44
CA GLY A 5 0.54 -1.43 -0.69
C GLY A 5 0.02 -0.55 -1.81
N SER A 6 0.85 -0.33 -2.85
CA SER A 6 0.64 0.74 -3.84
C SER A 6 -0.77 0.66 -4.41
N SER A 7 -1.22 -0.57 -4.70
CA SER A 7 -2.58 -0.86 -5.17
C SER A 7 -3.68 -0.40 -4.20
N TYR A 8 -3.66 -0.82 -2.93
CA TYR A 8 -4.70 -0.45 -1.95
C TYR A 8 -4.66 1.02 -1.57
N TRP A 9 -3.48 1.64 -1.54
CA TRP A 9 -3.37 3.08 -1.32
C TRP A 9 -3.96 3.85 -2.50
N ASN A 10 -3.71 3.40 -3.73
CA ASN A 10 -4.32 4.00 -4.92
C ASN A 10 -5.84 3.87 -4.91
N ILE A 11 -6.40 2.72 -4.50
CA ILE A 11 -7.85 2.55 -4.32
C ILE A 11 -8.39 3.55 -3.30
N ALA A 12 -7.75 3.67 -2.14
CA ALA A 12 -8.15 4.63 -1.11
C ALA A 12 -8.03 6.09 -1.58
N SER A 13 -7.05 6.42 -2.43
CA SER A 13 -6.93 7.75 -3.04
C SER A 13 -8.05 8.03 -4.05
N VAL A 14 -8.41 7.05 -4.88
CA VAL A 14 -9.55 7.18 -5.83
C VAL A 14 -10.86 7.41 -5.07
N GLY A 15 -11.04 6.81 -3.90
CA GLY A 15 -12.21 7.10 -3.07
C GLY A 15 -12.35 8.53 -2.62
N GLN A 16 -11.24 9.26 -2.48
CA GLN A 16 -11.32 10.68 -2.16
C GLN A 16 -11.96 11.45 -3.31
N LEU A 17 -11.67 11.07 -4.56
CA LEU A 17 -12.32 11.65 -5.73
C LEU A 17 -13.82 11.34 -5.73
N ILE A 18 -14.21 10.10 -5.43
CA ILE A 18 -15.62 9.70 -5.29
C ILE A 18 -16.32 10.51 -4.21
N TRP A 19 -15.71 10.67 -3.03
CA TRP A 19 -16.26 11.50 -1.96
C TRP A 19 -16.43 12.96 -2.39
N GLN A 20 -15.47 13.53 -3.13
CA GLN A 20 -15.58 14.91 -3.64
C GLN A 20 -16.74 15.08 -4.63
N ILE A 21 -17.04 14.05 -5.44
CA ILE A 21 -18.19 14.05 -6.34
C ILE A 21 -19.50 13.98 -5.55
N ILE A 22 -19.57 13.11 -4.53
CA ILE A 22 -20.75 12.93 -3.67
C ILE A 22 -21.09 14.22 -2.91
N GLU A 23 -20.09 14.84 -2.28
CA GLU A 23 -20.24 16.11 -1.56
C GLU A 23 -20.46 17.32 -2.50
N ASN A 24 -20.43 17.10 -3.82
CA ASN A 24 -20.49 18.15 -4.84
C ASN A 24 -19.56 19.32 -4.53
N LYS A 25 -18.29 19.03 -4.25
CA LYS A 25 -17.31 20.07 -3.92
C LYS A 25 -17.18 21.08 -5.05
N GLU A 26 -16.98 22.35 -4.69
CA GLU A 26 -16.70 23.46 -5.61
C GLU A 26 -15.28 23.36 -6.21
N LEU A 27 -15.05 22.31 -7.00
CA LEU A 27 -13.84 22.04 -7.73
C LEU A 27 -14.20 21.94 -9.21
N LEU A 28 -13.42 22.57 -10.07
CA LEU A 28 -13.68 22.62 -11.52
C LEU A 28 -13.89 21.22 -12.11
N TRP A 29 -13.06 20.24 -11.69
CA TRP A 29 -13.16 18.87 -12.19
C TRP A 29 -14.44 18.15 -11.70
N VAL A 30 -14.94 18.47 -10.50
CA VAL A 30 -16.19 17.93 -9.95
C VAL A 30 -17.39 18.53 -10.69
N GLN A 31 -17.40 19.85 -10.89
CA GLN A 31 -18.42 20.53 -11.68
C GLN A 31 -18.48 20.00 -13.11
N TRP A 32 -17.32 19.75 -13.73
CA TRP A 32 -17.24 19.16 -15.06
C TRP A 32 -17.81 17.73 -15.09
N VAL A 33 -17.53 16.91 -14.06
CA VAL A 33 -18.10 15.56 -13.94
C VAL A 33 -19.63 15.60 -13.80
N HIS A 34 -20.17 16.51 -12.99
CA HIS A 34 -21.62 16.71 -12.87
C HIS A 34 -22.25 17.26 -14.16
N GLY A 35 -21.56 18.16 -14.87
CA GLY A 35 -22.05 18.69 -16.15
C GLY A 35 -22.09 17.66 -17.28
N ILE A 36 -21.14 16.72 -17.30
CA ILE A 36 -20.98 15.77 -18.42
C ILE A 36 -21.52 14.37 -18.10
N TYR A 37 -21.17 13.82 -16.94
CA TYR A 37 -21.40 12.42 -16.62
C TYR A 37 -22.58 12.19 -15.67
N ILE A 38 -22.74 13.01 -14.64
CA ILE A 38 -23.76 12.84 -13.61
C ILE A 38 -24.86 13.88 -13.82
N LYS A 39 -25.73 13.63 -14.80
CA LYS A 39 -26.90 14.49 -15.04
C LYS A 39 -27.89 14.41 -13.86
N VAL A 40 -28.66 15.48 -13.72
CA VAL A 40 -29.36 16.04 -12.53
C VAL A 40 -29.99 15.07 -11.50
N ASP A 41 -30.28 13.80 -11.82
CA ASP A 41 -30.97 12.89 -10.88
C ASP A 41 -30.30 11.51 -10.66
N ALA A 42 -29.06 11.31 -11.13
CA ALA A 42 -28.36 10.03 -10.94
C ALA A 42 -27.39 10.08 -9.75
N SER A 43 -27.61 9.26 -8.72
CA SER A 43 -26.59 9.00 -7.72
C SER A 43 -25.35 8.37 -8.38
N ILE A 44 -24.15 8.73 -7.90
CA ILE A 44 -22.91 8.12 -8.39
C ILE A 44 -22.95 6.59 -8.24
N TRP A 45 -23.69 6.05 -7.27
CA TRP A 45 -23.79 4.61 -7.03
C TRP A 45 -24.60 3.89 -8.12
N THR A 46 -25.67 4.52 -8.60
CA THR A 46 -26.55 3.95 -9.63
C THR A 46 -26.07 4.24 -11.05
N HIS A 47 -25.21 5.25 -11.21
CA HIS A 47 -24.64 5.63 -12.50
C HIS A 47 -23.92 4.48 -13.20
N LYS A 48 -24.16 4.30 -14.50
CA LYS A 48 -23.39 3.39 -15.35
C LYS A 48 -22.53 4.20 -16.30
N ALA A 49 -21.22 3.93 -16.31
CA ALA A 49 -20.29 4.64 -17.18
C ALA A 49 -20.63 4.35 -18.66
N PRO A 50 -20.78 5.38 -19.51
CA PRO A 50 -20.97 5.20 -20.95
C PRO A 50 -19.84 4.42 -21.62
N LEU A 51 -20.13 3.68 -22.70
CA LEU A 51 -19.12 2.87 -23.39
C LEU A 51 -17.99 3.71 -24.02
N ASP A 52 -18.31 4.92 -24.45
CA ASP A 52 -17.44 5.90 -25.10
C ASP A 52 -16.70 6.82 -24.11
N CYS A 53 -16.91 6.68 -22.80
CA CYS A 53 -16.22 7.52 -21.83
C CYS A 53 -14.72 7.22 -21.74
N ARG A 54 -13.95 8.21 -21.28
CA ARG A 54 -12.50 8.12 -21.10
C ARG A 54 -12.14 7.05 -20.06
N TRP A 55 -10.96 6.43 -20.22
CA TRP A 55 -10.48 5.33 -19.36
C TRP A 55 -10.54 5.63 -17.85
N TYR A 56 -10.17 6.84 -17.44
CA TYR A 56 -10.14 7.18 -16.01
C TYR A 56 -11.55 7.13 -15.38
N TRP A 57 -12.59 7.51 -16.14
CA TRP A 57 -13.97 7.47 -15.67
C TRP A 57 -14.47 6.03 -15.53
N LYS A 58 -14.12 5.16 -16.49
CA LYS A 58 -14.35 3.71 -16.37
C LYS A 58 -13.68 3.16 -15.11
N ARG A 59 -12.45 3.59 -14.81
CA ARG A 59 -11.70 3.12 -13.64
C ARG A 59 -12.33 3.58 -12.31
N ILE A 60 -12.75 4.85 -12.20
CA ILE A 60 -13.47 5.36 -11.02
C ILE A 60 -14.75 4.56 -10.80
N ASN A 61 -15.52 4.32 -11.86
CA ASN A 61 -16.77 3.57 -11.78
C ASN A 61 -16.58 2.08 -11.47
N ALA A 62 -15.46 1.48 -11.84
CA ALA A 62 -15.14 0.11 -11.44
C ALA A 62 -14.78 0.02 -9.94
N ILE A 63 -14.07 1.03 -9.42
CA ILE A 63 -13.59 1.03 -8.02
C ILE A 63 -14.72 1.39 -7.04
N LYS A 64 -15.67 2.26 -7.41
CA LYS A 64 -16.73 2.73 -6.50
C LYS A 64 -17.51 1.58 -5.84
N VAL A 65 -17.70 0.46 -6.53
CA VAL A 65 -18.40 -0.73 -6.00
C VAL A 65 -17.75 -1.24 -4.71
N GLN A 66 -16.42 -1.18 -4.61
CA GLN A 66 -15.68 -1.61 -3.41
C GLN A 66 -15.88 -0.66 -2.21
N MET A 67 -16.35 0.56 -2.47
CA MET A 67 -16.40 1.65 -1.50
C MET A 67 -17.83 1.95 -1.05
N GLN A 68 -18.84 1.44 -1.77
CA GLN A 68 -20.26 1.65 -1.47
C GLN A 68 -20.61 1.29 -0.02
N GLY A 69 -19.99 0.23 0.52
CA GLY A 69 -20.17 -0.20 1.91
C GLY A 69 -19.68 0.81 2.96
N TRP A 70 -18.96 1.86 2.59
CA TRP A 70 -18.46 2.92 3.49
C TRP A 70 -19.39 4.12 3.56
N TYR A 71 -20.48 4.10 2.81
CA TYR A 71 -21.44 5.19 2.76
C TYR A 71 -22.81 4.70 3.23
N THR A 72 -23.57 5.58 3.88
CA THR A 72 -24.99 5.39 4.19
C THR A 72 -25.69 6.67 3.80
N GLN A 73 -26.63 6.61 2.84
CA GLN A 73 -27.30 7.81 2.30
C GLN A 73 -26.28 8.90 1.89
N ASP A 74 -25.24 8.52 1.14
CA ASP A 74 -24.14 9.40 0.70
C ASP A 74 -23.24 9.97 1.81
N ILE A 75 -23.50 9.66 3.08
CA ILE A 75 -22.65 10.05 4.22
C ILE A 75 -21.53 9.03 4.44
N TYR A 76 -20.28 9.51 4.48
CA TYR A 76 -19.11 8.68 4.74
C TYR A 76 -19.01 8.29 6.23
N LYS A 77 -19.11 6.99 6.53
CA LYS A 77 -19.28 6.49 7.92
C LYS A 77 -18.01 5.98 8.62
N LEU A 78 -16.86 5.97 7.95
CA LEU A 78 -15.62 5.47 8.58
C LEU A 78 -15.00 6.49 9.56
N THR A 79 -15.50 7.72 9.58
CA THR A 79 -15.09 8.79 10.49
C THR A 79 -16.32 9.40 11.17
N GLN A 80 -16.16 9.86 12.41
CA GLN A 80 -17.23 10.53 13.16
C GLN A 80 -17.57 11.92 12.58
N SER A 81 -16.61 12.54 11.90
CA SER A 81 -16.77 13.87 11.29
C SER A 81 -17.39 13.82 9.88
N ASN A 82 -17.69 12.64 9.34
CA ASN A 82 -18.11 12.42 7.95
C ASN A 82 -17.13 12.92 6.87
N ILE A 83 -15.91 13.32 7.28
CA ILE A 83 -14.85 13.75 6.36
C ILE A 83 -14.06 12.54 5.88
N TYR A 84 -13.80 12.49 4.58
CA TYR A 84 -12.98 11.44 3.98
C TYR A 84 -11.50 11.57 4.34
N TYR A 85 -10.92 10.49 4.85
CA TYR A 85 -9.48 10.37 5.09
C TYR A 85 -8.92 9.13 4.38
N ILE A 86 -8.00 9.33 3.44
CA ILE A 86 -7.33 8.25 2.69
C ILE A 86 -6.79 7.18 3.64
N THR A 87 -6.16 7.58 4.74
CA THR A 87 -5.59 6.64 5.72
C THR A 87 -6.66 5.75 6.36
N LYS A 88 -7.83 6.29 6.70
CA LYS A 88 -8.93 5.51 7.30
C LYS A 88 -9.53 4.53 6.29
N SER A 89 -9.77 4.99 5.06
CA SER A 89 -10.21 4.14 3.95
C SER A 89 -9.22 3.03 3.63
N TYR A 90 -7.92 3.36 3.57
CA TYR A 90 -6.85 2.39 3.34
C TYR A 90 -6.80 1.31 4.43
N LEU A 91 -6.97 1.71 5.69
CA LEU A 91 -7.06 0.76 6.80
C LEU A 91 -8.32 -0.11 6.72
N ALA A 92 -9.45 0.43 6.25
CA ALA A 92 -10.67 -0.34 6.03
C ALA A 92 -10.50 -1.40 4.93
N ILE A 93 -9.81 -1.09 3.83
CA ILE A 93 -9.50 -2.07 2.76
C ILE A 93 -8.58 -3.18 3.27
N ILE A 94 -7.57 -2.81 4.05
CA ILE A 94 -6.54 -3.74 4.52
C ILE A 94 -7.03 -4.63 5.66
N GLY A 95 -8.03 -4.18 6.42
CA GLY A 95 -8.49 -4.86 7.62
C GLY A 95 -7.45 -4.83 8.75
N ARG A 96 -7.60 -5.74 9.73
CA ARG A 96 -6.63 -5.90 10.81
C ARG A 96 -5.34 -6.52 10.26
N LYS A 97 -4.27 -5.73 10.16
CA LYS A 97 -2.93 -6.29 9.98
C LYS A 97 -2.43 -6.89 11.30
N PRO A 98 -1.73 -8.04 11.26
CA PRO A 98 -0.89 -8.41 12.39
C PRO A 98 0.10 -7.27 12.60
N GLN A 99 0.06 -6.65 13.79
CA GLN A 99 1.13 -5.74 14.16
C GLN A 99 2.41 -6.58 14.17
N ILE A 100 3.42 -6.15 13.40
CA ILE A 100 4.73 -6.77 13.50
C ILE A 100 5.19 -6.50 14.93
N ARG A 101 5.34 -7.56 15.74
CA ARG A 101 5.64 -7.47 17.18
C ARG A 101 6.82 -6.55 17.50
N ASN A 102 7.74 -6.39 16.54
CA ASN A 102 9.00 -5.67 16.68
C ASN A 102 9.02 -4.31 15.94
N VAL A 103 7.89 -3.70 15.56
CA VAL A 103 7.88 -2.38 14.88
C VAL A 103 8.68 -1.33 15.67
N GLY A 104 8.52 -1.30 16.99
CA GLY A 104 9.23 -0.35 17.85
C GLY A 104 10.75 -0.50 17.80
N LEU A 105 11.25 -1.74 17.69
CA LEU A 105 12.69 -2.02 17.59
C LEU A 105 13.27 -1.62 16.23
N ILE A 106 12.48 -1.70 15.15
CA ILE A 106 12.93 -1.35 13.79
C ILE A 106 12.99 0.17 13.59
N TRP A 107 12.06 0.91 14.20
CA TRP A 107 11.89 2.35 13.97
C TRP A 107 12.25 3.20 15.19
N THR A 108 13.15 2.73 16.06
CA THR A 108 13.70 3.49 17.19
C THR A 108 14.39 4.77 16.72
N SER A 109 14.17 5.87 17.43
CA SER A 109 14.80 7.18 17.15
C SER A 109 16.33 7.13 17.22
N LEU A 110 16.88 6.17 17.97
CA LEU A 110 18.31 5.96 18.16
C LEU A 110 19.03 5.32 16.96
N ALA A 111 18.31 4.58 16.10
CA ALA A 111 18.92 3.93 14.94
C ALA A 111 19.10 4.93 13.79
N LEU A 112 20.24 4.91 13.08
CA LEU A 112 20.39 5.71 11.86
C LEU A 112 19.39 5.27 10.78
N PRO A 113 18.93 6.17 9.89
CA PRO A 113 17.98 5.85 8.84
C PRO A 113 18.37 4.61 7.99
N ASN A 114 19.66 4.47 7.67
CA ASN A 114 20.16 3.33 6.90
C ASN A 114 20.01 2.00 7.63
N HIS A 115 20.30 1.95 8.94
CA HIS A 115 20.12 0.74 9.75
C HIS A 115 18.64 0.37 9.89
N ARG A 116 17.75 1.37 10.08
CA ARG A 116 16.29 1.13 10.12
C ARG A 116 15.80 0.49 8.82
N PHE A 117 16.28 0.98 7.68
CA PHE A 117 15.95 0.43 6.37
C PHE A 117 16.42 -1.01 6.23
N MET A 118 17.69 -1.29 6.55
CA MET A 118 18.28 -2.64 6.48
C MET A 118 17.55 -3.63 7.40
N VAL A 119 17.35 -3.29 8.68
CA VAL A 119 16.64 -4.14 9.65
C VAL A 119 15.20 -4.38 9.20
N SER A 120 14.52 -3.37 8.64
CA SER A 120 13.18 -3.53 8.06
C SER A 120 13.16 -4.53 6.91
N LEU A 121 14.18 -4.55 6.05
CA LEU A 121 14.30 -5.54 4.98
C LEU A 121 14.55 -6.95 5.53
N VAL A 122 15.40 -7.09 6.55
CA VAL A 122 15.69 -8.37 7.22
C VAL A 122 14.42 -8.95 7.84
N VAL A 123 13.70 -8.18 8.65
CA VAL A 123 12.46 -8.63 9.31
C VAL A 123 11.37 -9.01 8.29
N GLN A 124 11.37 -8.39 7.11
CA GLN A 124 10.43 -8.72 6.03
C GLN A 124 10.91 -9.86 5.11
N GLY A 125 12.12 -10.40 5.31
CA GLY A 125 12.72 -11.39 4.41
C GLY A 125 13.01 -10.84 3.01
N ARG A 126 13.19 -9.52 2.90
CA ARG A 126 13.35 -8.77 1.64
C ARG A 126 14.77 -8.30 1.38
N LEU A 127 15.71 -8.57 2.28
CA LEU A 127 17.12 -8.29 2.02
C LEU A 127 17.58 -9.05 0.77
N LEU A 128 18.35 -8.39 -0.10
CA LEU A 128 18.86 -8.93 -1.36
C LEU A 128 20.02 -9.92 -1.13
N THR A 129 19.75 -10.99 -0.39
CA THR A 129 20.71 -12.07 -0.20
C THR A 129 20.91 -12.85 -1.50
N GLN A 130 22.02 -13.59 -1.65
CA GLN A 130 22.24 -14.40 -2.85
C GLN A 130 21.08 -15.37 -3.13
N GLU A 131 20.51 -16.00 -2.09
CA GLU A 131 19.30 -16.82 -2.24
C GLU A 131 18.12 -16.05 -2.85
N ARG A 132 17.89 -14.81 -2.41
CA ARG A 132 16.80 -13.97 -2.92
C ARG A 132 17.07 -13.49 -4.35
N LYS A 133 18.33 -13.20 -4.70
CA LYS A 133 18.72 -12.83 -6.06
C LYS A 133 18.41 -13.98 -7.05
N LEU A 134 18.73 -15.21 -6.69
CA LEU A 134 18.36 -16.40 -7.48
C LEU A 134 16.84 -16.53 -7.66
N LYS A 135 16.06 -16.34 -6.58
CA LYS A 135 14.59 -16.33 -6.64
C LYS A 135 14.02 -15.23 -7.55
N LEU A 136 14.78 -14.16 -7.76
CA LEU A 136 14.42 -13.04 -8.64
C LEU A 136 15.00 -13.19 -10.06
N ILE A 137 15.66 -14.32 -10.37
CA ILE A 137 16.28 -14.59 -11.68
C ILE A 137 17.38 -13.56 -12.00
N ILE A 138 18.10 -13.10 -10.97
CA ILE A 138 19.30 -12.28 -11.13
C ILE A 138 20.49 -13.24 -11.20
N GLN A 139 21.38 -13.06 -12.19
CA GLN A 139 22.59 -13.87 -12.31
C GLN A 139 23.52 -13.63 -11.12
N VAL A 140 24.00 -14.71 -10.52
CA VAL A 140 24.89 -14.71 -9.35
C VAL A 140 25.98 -15.74 -9.60
N ASP A 141 27.23 -15.28 -9.68
CA ASP A 141 28.40 -16.15 -9.95
C ASP A 141 28.80 -16.97 -8.71
N ASN A 142 28.64 -16.39 -7.52
CA ASN A 142 28.92 -17.04 -6.25
C ASN A 142 27.78 -16.82 -5.25
N THR A 143 27.23 -17.92 -4.74
CA THR A 143 26.14 -17.94 -3.78
C THR A 143 26.58 -17.93 -2.33
N ASP A 144 27.89 -18.07 -2.10
CA ASP A 144 28.49 -18.17 -0.77
C ASP A 144 28.34 -16.86 0.02
N CYS A 145 28.30 -17.00 1.33
CA CYS A 145 28.29 -15.90 2.27
C CYS A 145 29.55 -15.05 2.12
N CYS A 146 29.39 -13.73 2.02
CA CYS A 146 30.51 -12.80 1.92
C CYS A 146 31.23 -12.52 3.25
N LEU A 147 30.71 -13.01 4.39
CA LEU A 147 31.22 -12.71 5.73
C LEU A 147 31.95 -13.88 6.40
N CYS A 148 31.78 -15.12 5.93
CA CYS A 148 32.46 -16.28 6.50
C CYS A 148 33.04 -17.19 5.42
N ASP A 149 34.12 -17.90 5.78
CA ASP A 149 34.81 -18.83 4.88
C ASP A 149 34.14 -20.21 4.79
N GLU A 150 32.90 -20.34 5.28
CA GLU A 150 32.20 -21.63 5.39
C GLU A 150 31.57 -22.10 4.08
N LYS A 151 31.66 -21.30 3.00
CA LYS A 151 31.00 -21.57 1.70
C LYS A 151 29.51 -21.91 1.84
N ALA A 152 28.87 -21.33 2.86
CA ALA A 152 27.44 -21.51 3.11
C ALA A 152 26.66 -20.51 2.27
N ILE A 153 25.49 -20.90 1.76
CA ILE A 153 24.65 -20.01 0.95
C ILE A 153 24.21 -18.77 1.74
N GLU A 154 24.34 -17.59 1.14
CA GLU A 154 23.94 -16.34 1.75
C GLU A 154 22.40 -16.25 1.84
N THR A 155 21.89 -16.46 3.06
CA THR A 155 20.48 -16.35 3.43
C THR A 155 20.34 -15.37 4.59
N ASN A 156 19.12 -14.84 4.82
CA ASN A 156 18.87 -13.98 5.99
C ASN A 156 19.17 -14.71 7.31
N VAL A 157 18.82 -16.00 7.40
CA VAL A 157 19.09 -16.82 8.59
C VAL A 157 20.58 -17.04 8.76
N HIS A 158 21.29 -17.32 7.67
CA HIS A 158 22.73 -17.48 7.76
C HIS A 158 23.42 -16.19 8.22
N LEU A 159 23.17 -15.05 7.56
CA LEU A 159 23.83 -13.77 7.89
C LEU A 159 23.65 -13.35 9.35
N PHE A 160 22.45 -13.50 9.93
CA PHE A 160 22.12 -12.90 11.24
C PHE A 160 21.98 -13.89 12.40
N ASP A 161 22.03 -15.20 12.16
CA ASP A 161 21.82 -16.22 13.21
C ASP A 161 22.87 -17.34 13.17
N LYS A 162 23.27 -17.82 11.98
CA LYS A 162 24.15 -18.99 11.85
C LYS A 162 25.58 -18.67 11.41
N CYS A 163 25.85 -17.46 10.94
CA CYS A 163 27.17 -17.10 10.42
C CYS A 163 28.16 -16.95 11.57
N LYS A 164 29.30 -17.66 11.48
CA LYS A 164 30.37 -17.58 12.49
C LYS A 164 30.78 -16.15 12.80
N TRP A 165 30.86 -15.29 11.79
CA TRP A 165 31.28 -13.89 11.96
C TRP A 165 30.31 -13.11 12.85
N THR A 166 28.99 -13.33 12.70
CA THR A 166 27.98 -12.66 13.55
C THR A 166 27.80 -13.33 14.91
N SER A 167 28.12 -14.61 15.06
CA SER A 167 28.08 -15.30 16.36
C SER A 167 29.23 -14.96 17.32
N ILE A 168 30.26 -14.25 16.84
CA ILE A 168 31.44 -13.86 17.64
C ILE A 168 31.20 -12.54 18.41
N ILE A 169 30.11 -11.83 18.13
CA ILE A 169 29.68 -10.59 18.82
C ILE A 169 28.69 -10.95 19.93
#